data_AF-A0A7U9DR77-F1
#
_entry.id   AF-A0A7U9DR77-F1
#
_cell.length_a   1.000
_cell.length_b   1.000
_cell.length_c   1.000
_cell.angle_alpha   90.00
_cell.angle_beta   90.00
_cell.angle_gamma   90.00
#
_symmetry.space_group_name_H-M   'P 1'
#
loop_
_entity.id
_entity.type
_entity.pdbx_description
1 polymer ?
#
loop_
_entity_poly.entity_id
_entity_poly.type
_entity_poly.pdbx_seq_one_letter_code
_entity_poly.pdbx_strand_id
1 'polypeptide(L)'
;MTLNTIPLRPHTAPFRPRAARLVLGSASRFGRPDGAWWPRTRDLARELGELADVIDPLWGRLTHVAVNPRHWQPVPRRGVVVNGHEVAVDRFAEVLNPHRILLQSYTAGRWDLLVVPPPTSASSAARLMAAVA
;
A
#
# COMPACT_ATOMS: atom_id res chain seq x y z
N MET A 1 -39.18 -36.44 -23.44
CA MET A 1 -38.52 -36.35 -22.12
C MET A 1 -37.31 -35.44 -22.30
N THR A 2 -37.43 -34.14 -22.03
CA THR A 2 -36.35 -33.15 -22.22
C THR A 2 -35.94 -32.61 -20.86
N LEU A 3 -34.69 -32.89 -20.47
CA LEU A 3 -34.10 -32.42 -19.22
C LEU A 3 -33.74 -30.94 -19.36
N ASN A 4 -34.32 -30.13 -18.47
CA ASN A 4 -34.08 -28.69 -18.37
C ASN A 4 -32.83 -28.44 -17.51
N THR A 5 -31.71 -28.08 -18.12
CA THR A 5 -30.50 -27.66 -17.39
C THR A 5 -30.59 -26.17 -17.09
N ILE A 6 -30.79 -25.83 -15.82
CA ILE A 6 -30.73 -24.44 -15.32
C ILE A 6 -29.25 -24.02 -15.27
N PRO A 7 -28.82 -22.96 -15.97
CA PRO A 7 -27.46 -22.46 -15.82
C PRO A 7 -27.32 -21.80 -14.44
N LEU A 8 -26.43 -22.35 -13.60
CA LEU A 8 -26.01 -21.71 -12.35
C LEU A 8 -25.32 -20.39 -12.71
N ARG A 9 -25.95 -19.26 -12.37
CA ARG A 9 -25.32 -17.94 -12.45
C ARG A 9 -24.09 -17.97 -11.55
N PRO A 10 -22.90 -17.52 -12.01
CA PRO A 10 -21.77 -17.36 -11.11
C PRO A 10 -22.20 -16.38 -10.01
N HIS A 11 -22.22 -16.85 -8.76
CA HIS A 11 -22.40 -15.98 -7.62
C HIS A 11 -21.13 -15.14 -7.53
N THR A 12 -21.17 -13.94 -8.11
CA THR A 12 -20.15 -12.91 -7.85
C THR A 12 -20.29 -12.53 -6.39
N ALA A 13 -19.62 -13.26 -5.50
CA ALA A 13 -19.43 -12.80 -4.14
C ALA A 13 -18.82 -11.41 -4.23
N PRO A 14 -19.33 -10.40 -3.52
CA PRO A 14 -18.72 -9.08 -3.53
C PRO A 14 -17.26 -9.25 -3.10
N PHE A 15 -16.33 -8.90 -3.99
CA PHE A 15 -14.93 -8.78 -3.63
C PHE A 15 -14.88 -7.75 -2.50
N ARG A 16 -14.66 -8.19 -1.27
CA ARG A 16 -14.35 -7.30 -0.16
C ARG A 16 -12.86 -7.01 -0.27
N PRO A 17 -12.44 -5.82 -0.76
CA PRO A 17 -11.04 -5.47 -0.78
C PRO A 17 -10.49 -5.61 0.64
N ARG A 18 -9.35 -6.28 0.77
CA ARG A 18 -8.68 -6.40 2.06
C ARG A 18 -8.08 -5.03 2.37
N ALA A 19 -8.42 -4.47 3.53
CA ALA A 19 -7.83 -3.22 3.98
C ALA A 19 -6.31 -3.38 4.21
N ALA A 20 -5.56 -2.36 3.82
CA ALA A 20 -4.13 -2.27 4.11
C ALA A 20 -3.85 -2.31 5.62
N ARG A 21 -2.75 -2.97 6.00
CA ARG A 21 -2.25 -2.98 7.38
C ARG A 21 -1.44 -1.72 7.62
N LEU A 22 -2.11 -0.63 7.96
CA LEU A 22 -1.55 0.70 8.15
C LEU A 22 -1.79 1.19 9.58
N VAL A 23 -0.77 1.80 10.19
CA VAL A 23 -0.88 2.58 11.42
C VAL A 23 -0.31 3.96 11.13
N LEU A 24 -1.07 5.00 11.44
CA LEU A 24 -0.62 6.39 11.34
C LEU A 24 -0.16 6.85 12.73
N GLY A 25 0.94 7.59 12.78
CA GLY A 25 1.46 8.14 14.01
C GLY A 25 0.83 9.48 14.38
N SER A 26 0.92 9.83 15.66
CA SER A 26 0.69 11.22 16.10
C SER A 26 1.69 12.19 15.43
N ALA A 27 1.22 13.40 15.12
CA ALA A 27 1.89 14.41 14.29
C ALA A 27 3.42 14.50 14.46
N SER A 28 4.08 14.63 13.31
CA SER A 28 5.53 14.49 13.11
C SER A 28 6.39 15.18 14.17
N ARG A 29 7.14 14.38 14.93
CA ARG A 29 8.38 14.83 15.56
C ARG A 29 9.48 14.66 14.52
N PHE A 30 10.32 15.68 14.31
CA PHE A 30 11.40 15.66 13.32
C PHE A 30 12.15 14.31 13.30
N GLY A 31 12.18 13.68 12.11
CA GLY A 31 12.87 12.41 11.88
C GLY A 31 12.05 11.13 12.11
N ARG A 32 10.82 11.23 12.62
CA ARG A 32 9.91 10.07 12.78
C ARG A 32 9.04 9.88 11.51
N PRO A 33 8.81 8.64 11.05
CA PRO A 33 7.81 8.38 10.01
C PRO A 33 6.42 8.85 10.43
N ASP A 34 5.61 9.27 9.45
CA ASP A 34 4.19 9.64 9.63
C ASP A 34 3.31 8.41 9.91
N GLY A 35 3.84 7.21 9.64
CA GLY A 35 3.18 5.95 9.96
C GLY A 35 4.02 4.74 9.60
N ALA A 36 3.42 3.56 9.73
CA ALA A 36 4.00 2.30 9.31
C ALA A 36 2.98 1.49 8.56
N TRP A 37 3.48 0.77 7.57
CA TRP A 37 2.72 -0.08 6.69
C TRP A 37 3.35 -1.46 6.63
N TRP A 38 2.53 -2.49 6.83
CA TRP A 38 2.94 -3.89 6.76
C TRP A 38 2.32 -4.58 5.53
N PRO A 39 2.94 -4.45 4.35
CA PRO A 39 2.48 -5.10 3.13
C PRO A 39 2.40 -6.62 3.30
N ARG A 40 1.48 -7.25 2.57
CA ARG A 40 1.33 -8.72 2.59
C ARG A 40 2.30 -9.41 1.65
N THR A 41 2.67 -8.74 0.59
CA THR A 41 3.54 -9.24 -0.47
C THR A 41 4.60 -8.21 -0.84
N ARG A 42 5.53 -8.60 -1.71
CA ARG A 42 6.50 -7.68 -2.32
C ARG A 42 6.01 -7.13 -3.67
N ASP A 43 4.77 -7.42 -4.08
CA ASP A 43 4.20 -6.91 -5.33
C ASP A 43 3.67 -5.50 -5.09
N LEU A 44 4.44 -4.50 -5.51
CA LEU A 44 4.10 -3.10 -5.22
C LEU A 44 2.79 -2.68 -5.88
N ALA A 45 2.49 -3.15 -7.09
CA ALA A 45 1.28 -2.75 -7.80
C ALA A 45 0.02 -3.22 -7.07
N ARG A 46 0.04 -4.48 -6.62
CA ARG A 46 -1.07 -5.04 -5.85
C ARG A 46 -1.27 -4.32 -4.52
N GLU A 47 -0.17 -4.07 -3.82
CA GLU A 47 -0.20 -3.50 -2.46
C GLU A 47 -0.56 -2.01 -2.47
N LEU A 48 -0.23 -1.27 -3.53
CA LEU A 48 -0.64 0.14 -3.69
C LEU A 48 -2.15 0.31 -3.85
N GLY A 49 -2.85 -0.65 -4.45
CA GLY A 49 -4.32 -0.60 -4.53
C GLY A 49 -4.96 -0.63 -3.13
N GLU A 50 -4.59 -1.62 -2.31
CA GLU A 50 -5.10 -1.75 -0.93
C GLU A 50 -4.70 -0.54 -0.07
N LEU A 51 -3.53 0.06 -0.33
CA LEU A 51 -3.06 1.24 0.39
C LEU A 51 -3.83 2.51 -0.01
N ALA A 52 -4.06 2.72 -1.30
CA ALA A 52 -4.82 3.87 -1.81
C ALA A 52 -6.28 3.86 -1.32
N ASP A 53 -6.92 2.68 -1.26
CA ASP A 53 -8.26 2.52 -0.68
C ASP A 53 -8.40 3.08 0.74
N VAL A 54 -7.33 3.01 1.53
CA VAL A 54 -7.30 3.52 2.91
C VAL A 54 -6.88 4.97 2.95
N ILE A 55 -5.88 5.37 2.15
CA ILE A 55 -5.26 6.71 2.24
C ILE A 55 -6.06 7.80 1.54
N ASP A 56 -6.62 7.52 0.36
CA ASP A 56 -7.38 8.49 -0.42
C ASP A 56 -8.47 9.21 0.40
N PRO A 57 -9.33 8.52 1.18
CA PRO A 57 -10.35 9.19 1.98
C PRO A 57 -9.81 9.85 3.26
N LEU A 58 -8.63 9.45 3.75
CA LEU A 58 -8.06 9.95 5.01
C LEU A 58 -7.19 11.20 4.83
N TRP A 59 -6.44 11.25 3.74
CA TRP A 59 -5.40 12.25 3.51
C TRP A 59 -5.60 13.01 2.21
N GLY A 60 -6.32 12.42 1.26
CA GLY A 60 -6.45 12.91 -0.10
C GLY A 60 -5.80 11.95 -1.08
N ARG A 61 -6.12 12.16 -2.36
CA ARG A 61 -5.72 11.27 -3.46
C ARG A 61 -4.20 11.07 -3.47
N LEU A 62 -3.76 9.81 -3.45
CA LEU A 62 -2.38 9.42 -3.71
C LEU A 62 -2.03 9.68 -5.17
N THR A 63 -0.92 10.37 -5.44
CA THR A 63 -0.52 10.70 -6.82
C THR A 63 0.86 10.17 -7.16
N HIS A 64 1.81 10.18 -6.22
CA HIS A 64 3.16 9.65 -6.42
C HIS A 64 3.59 8.80 -5.24
N VAL A 65 4.42 7.82 -5.56
CA VAL A 65 5.06 6.94 -4.59
C VAL A 65 6.54 6.85 -4.94
N ALA A 66 7.40 7.17 -3.98
CA ALA A 66 8.83 6.90 -4.09
C ALA A 66 9.21 5.67 -3.27
N VAL A 67 9.88 4.71 -3.92
CA VAL A 67 10.37 3.47 -3.30
C VAL A 67 11.84 3.21 -3.60
N ASN A 68 12.51 2.51 -2.70
CA ASN A 68 13.72 1.81 -3.04
C ASN A 68 13.35 0.42 -3.59
N PRO A 69 13.73 0.06 -4.83
CA PRO A 69 13.31 -1.18 -5.48
C PRO A 69 13.88 -2.46 -4.83
N ARG A 70 14.85 -2.37 -3.91
CA ARG A 70 15.59 -3.52 -3.34
C ARG A 70 14.70 -4.63 -2.77
N HIS A 71 13.53 -4.30 -2.23
CA HIS A 71 12.63 -5.27 -1.59
C HIS A 71 11.29 -5.45 -2.30
N TRP A 72 11.09 -4.80 -3.45
CA TRP A 72 9.85 -4.86 -4.21
C TRP A 72 10.05 -5.69 -5.48
N GLN A 73 9.13 -6.59 -5.79
CA GLN A 73 9.18 -7.48 -6.94
C GLN A 73 7.76 -7.95 -7.35
N PRO A 74 7.31 -7.68 -8.59
CA PRO A 74 7.92 -6.77 -9.57
C PRO A 74 7.79 -5.30 -9.12
N VAL A 75 8.72 -4.44 -9.58
CA VAL A 75 8.59 -2.98 -9.41
C VAL A 75 8.06 -2.36 -10.71
N PRO A 76 6.89 -1.69 -10.68
CA PRO A 76 6.33 -1.00 -11.83
C PRO A 76 7.33 -0.03 -12.48
N ARG A 77 7.27 0.09 -13.82
CA ARG A 77 8.20 0.93 -14.58
C ARG A 77 7.87 2.42 -14.62
N ARG A 78 6.60 2.78 -14.51
CA ARG A 78 6.14 4.19 -14.60
C ARG A 78 5.11 4.50 -13.53
N GLY A 79 4.03 3.74 -13.49
CA GLY A 79 2.94 3.95 -12.55
C GLY A 79 2.06 2.72 -12.41
N VAL A 80 1.08 2.82 -11.52
CA VAL A 80 0.06 1.81 -11.25
C VAL A 80 -1.29 2.50 -11.23
N VAL A 81 -2.28 1.90 -11.89
CA VAL A 81 -3.66 2.40 -11.81
C VAL A 81 -4.31 1.83 -10.54
N VAL A 82 -4.71 2.72 -9.64
CA VAL A 82 -5.45 2.40 -8.41
C VAL A 82 -6.67 3.33 -8.35
N ASN A 83 -7.81 2.85 -7.86
CA ASN A 83 -9.02 3.69 -7.70
C ASN A 83 -9.36 4.56 -8.93
N GLY A 84 -9.20 3.99 -10.13
CA GLY A 84 -9.47 4.67 -11.40
C GLY A 84 -8.49 5.79 -11.79
N HIS A 85 -7.33 5.89 -11.16
CA HIS A 85 -6.31 6.89 -11.47
C HIS A 85 -4.88 6.34 -11.43
N GLU A 86 -3.98 6.99 -12.16
CA GLU A 86 -2.57 6.60 -12.17
C GLU A 86 -1.83 7.19 -10.97
N VAL A 87 -1.11 6.32 -10.26
CA VAL A 87 -0.12 6.68 -9.26
C VAL A 87 1.26 6.46 -9.86
N ALA A 88 2.04 7.54 -9.99
CA ALA A 88 3.40 7.45 -10.49
C ALA A 88 4.31 6.76 -9.46
N VAL A 89 5.23 5.92 -9.94
CA VAL A 89 6.16 5.15 -9.11
C VAL A 89 7.59 5.58 -9.43
N ASP A 90 8.15 6.38 -8.54
CA ASP A 90 9.54 6.82 -8.58
C ASP A 90 10.44 5.84 -7.83
N ARG A 91 11.61 5.55 -8.39
CA ARG A 91 12.54 4.54 -7.84
C ARG A 91 13.88 5.15 -7.55
N PHE A 92 14.31 5.00 -6.31
CA PHE A 92 15.56 5.57 -5.81
C PHE A 92 16.35 4.50 -5.04
N ALA A 93 17.19 3.75 -5.75
CA ALA A 93 17.91 2.62 -5.16
C ALA A 93 19.02 3.04 -4.18
N GLU A 94 19.68 4.17 -4.44
CA GLU A 94 20.87 4.58 -3.69
C GLU A 94 20.57 5.56 -2.56
N VAL A 95 19.56 6.42 -2.73
CA VAL A 95 19.29 7.53 -1.80
C VAL A 95 18.12 7.28 -0.85
N LEU A 96 17.16 6.42 -1.21
CA LEU A 96 16.01 6.13 -0.36
C LEU A 96 16.25 4.88 0.48
N ASN A 97 15.89 4.93 1.76
CA ASN A 97 16.02 3.78 2.65
C ASN A 97 15.11 2.62 2.17
N PRO A 98 15.61 1.36 2.05
CA PRO A 98 14.84 0.18 1.65
C PRO A 98 13.56 -0.10 2.47
N HIS A 99 13.48 0.43 3.69
CA HIS A 99 12.35 0.28 4.60
C HIS A 99 11.49 1.53 4.69
N ARG A 100 11.61 2.46 3.72
CA ARG A 100 10.76 3.65 3.62
C ARG A 100 10.03 3.67 2.30
N ILE A 101 8.80 4.18 2.35
CA ILE A 101 8.00 4.53 1.18
C ILE A 101 7.47 5.93 1.38
N LEU A 102 7.68 6.80 0.39
CA LEU A 102 7.19 8.16 0.42
C LEU A 102 5.94 8.25 -0.43
N LEU A 103 4.88 8.77 0.15
CA LEU A 103 3.61 9.02 -0.51
C LEU A 103 3.48 10.51 -0.73
N GLN A 104 2.94 10.89 -1.88
CA GLN A 104 2.65 12.29 -2.19
C GLN A 104 1.22 12.44 -2.68
N SER A 105 0.61 13.53 -2.22
CA SER A 105 -0.67 14.04 -2.68
C SER A 105 -0.50 15.50 -3.06
N TYR A 106 -1.08 15.92 -4.18
CA TYR A 106 -1.02 17.32 -4.60
C TYR A 106 -1.74 18.27 -3.65
N THR A 107 -2.72 17.77 -2.90
CA THR A 107 -3.55 18.60 -2.00
C THR A 107 -3.09 18.55 -0.54
N ALA A 108 -2.38 17.51 -0.14
CA ALA A 108 -2.09 17.24 1.26
C ALA A 108 -0.59 17.04 1.58
N GLY A 109 0.29 17.16 0.58
CA GLY A 109 1.73 17.14 0.75
C GLY A 109 2.33 15.74 0.71
N ARG A 110 3.20 15.41 1.67
CA ARG A 110 3.95 14.16 1.71
C ARG A 110 3.74 13.41 3.03
N TRP A 111 3.63 12.09 2.93
CA TRP A 111 3.81 11.15 4.05
C TRP A 111 5.03 10.27 3.82
N ASP A 112 5.79 10.01 4.87
CA ASP A 112 6.87 9.04 4.94
C ASP A 112 6.47 7.87 5.83
N LEU A 113 6.29 6.69 5.24
CA LEU A 113 5.90 5.48 5.96
C LEU A 113 7.08 4.53 6.12
N LEU A 114 7.19 3.95 7.33
CA LEU A 114 8.01 2.77 7.56
C LEU A 114 7.36 1.55 6.88
N VAL A 115 8.12 0.80 6.10
CA VAL A 115 7.69 -0.47 5.50
C VAL A 115 8.21 -1.63 6.34
N VAL A 116 7.30 -2.39 6.94
CA VAL A 116 7.63 -3.65 7.60
C VAL A 116 7.70 -4.76 6.55
N PRO A 117 8.82 -5.47 6.36
CA PRO A 117 8.91 -6.50 5.33
C PRO A 117 7.84 -7.60 5.51
N PRO A 118 7.24 -8.13 4.42
CA PRO A 118 6.25 -9.19 4.51
C PRO A 118 6.64 -10.44 5.33
N PRO A 119 7.89 -10.97 5.27
CA PRO A 119 8.27 -12.16 6.05
C PRO A 119 8.49 -11.88 7.55
N THR A 120 8.31 -10.63 8.01
CA THR A 120 8.42 -10.29 9.43
C THR A 120 7.36 -11.04 10.24
N SER A 121 7.75 -11.64 11.36
CA SER A 121 6.79 -12.31 12.26
C SER A 121 5.74 -11.33 12.78
N ALA A 122 4.53 -11.82 13.07
CA ALA A 122 3.44 -10.97 13.55
C ALA A 122 3.79 -10.19 14.83
N SER A 123 4.51 -10.83 15.77
CA SER A 123 4.92 -10.18 17.02
C SER A 123 5.98 -9.09 16.82
N SER A 124 6.89 -9.26 15.86
CA SER A 124 7.87 -8.22 15.51
C SER A 124 7.23 -7.10 14.71
N ALA A 125 6.35 -7.43 13.76
CA ALA A 125 5.59 -6.45 13.00
C ALA A 125 4.71 -5.59 13.92
N ALA A 126 3.97 -6.21 14.84
CA ALA A 126 3.15 -5.48 15.82
C ALA A 126 3.99 -4.50 16.66
N ARG A 127 5.18 -4.90 17.10
CA ARG A 127 6.10 -4.00 17.83
C ARG A 127 6.57 -2.83 16.98
N LEU A 128 6.96 -3.06 15.73
CA LEU A 128 7.37 -1.99 14.80
C LEU A 128 6.23 -1.03 14.50
N MET A 129 5.02 -1.54 14.26
CA MET A 129 3.82 -0.75 13.99
C MET A 129 3.40 0.05 15.23
N ALA A 130 3.49 -0.52 16.43
CA ALA A 130 3.20 0.19 17.67
C ALA A 130 4.23 1.29 17.99
N ALA A 131 5.48 1.12 17.57
CA ALA A 131 6.54 2.11 17.79
C ALA A 131 6.34 3.41 17.00
N VAL A 132 5.47 3.40 15.97
CA VAL A 132 5.13 4.60 15.19
C VAL A 132 3.77 5.20 15.53
N ALA A 133 2.90 4.47 16.25
CA ALA A 133 1.61 4.97 16.71
C ALA A 133 1.77 6.25 17.56
#